data_AF-L9L1X2-F1
#
_entry.id   AF-L9L1X2-F1
#
_cell.length_a   1.000
_cell.length_b   1.000
_cell.length_c   1.000
_cell.angle_alpha   90.00
_cell.angle_beta   90.00
_cell.angle_gamma   90.00
#
_symmetry.space_group_name_H-M   'P 1'
#
loop_
_entity.id
_entity.type
_entity.pdbx_description
1 polymer ?
#
loop_
_entity_poly.entity_id
_entity_poly.type
_entity_poly.pdbx_seq_one_letter_code
_entity_poly.pdbx_strand_id
1 'polypeptide(L)'
;MPPKDPLQFVQVFRCKKTATVMAHCKPGNGLIKVNRNKWMRLPRRRSKILSQYDWILLVVDPCHCESKKFGDPGARARYQKSYR
;
A
#
# COMPACT_ATOMS: atom_id res chain seq x y z
N MET A 1 -40.88 -10.56 -7.90
CA MET A 1 -40.02 -9.39 -7.59
C MET A 1 -38.66 -9.65 -8.22
N PRO A 2 -38.10 -8.74 -9.04
CA PRO A 2 -36.74 -8.92 -9.53
C PRO A 2 -35.77 -8.98 -8.34
N PRO A 3 -34.76 -9.87 -8.37
CA PRO A 3 -33.74 -9.89 -7.33
C PRO A 3 -33.03 -8.55 -7.30
N LYS A 4 -32.73 -8.03 -6.11
CA LYS A 4 -31.90 -6.83 -5.96
C LYS A 4 -30.56 -7.10 -6.64
N ASP A 5 -30.15 -6.25 -7.58
CA ASP A 5 -28.86 -6.38 -8.24
C ASP A 5 -27.75 -6.53 -7.18
N PRO A 6 -26.78 -7.46 -7.38
CA PRO A 6 -25.70 -7.62 -6.43
C PRO A 6 -24.96 -6.29 -6.30
N LEU A 7 -24.74 -5.85 -5.06
CA LEU A 7 -23.97 -4.64 -4.77
C LEU A 7 -22.56 -4.81 -5.36
N GLN A 8 -22.30 -4.20 -6.52
CA GLN A 8 -20.99 -4.25 -7.16
C GLN A 8 -20.04 -3.31 -6.42
N PHE A 9 -19.17 -3.87 -5.59
CA PHE A 9 -18.03 -3.16 -5.02
C PHE A 9 -16.79 -4.04 -5.03
N VAL A 10 -15.63 -3.42 -5.26
CA VAL A 10 -14.32 -4.09 -5.21
C VAL A 10 -13.56 -3.53 -4.02
N GLN A 11 -13.06 -4.42 -3.17
CA GLN A 11 -12.20 -4.06 -2.06
C GLN A 11 -10.78 -4.53 -2.35
N VAL A 12 -9.83 -3.62 -2.27
CA VAL A 12 -8.40 -3.92 -2.43
C VAL A 12 -7.66 -3.46 -1.18
N PHE A 13 -6.75 -4.28 -0.68
CA PHE A 13 -5.84 -3.90 0.38
C PHE A 13 -4.44 -3.69 -0.18
N ARG A 14 -3.68 -2.80 0.44
CA ARG A 14 -2.26 -2.61 0.15
C ARG A 14 -1.50 -2.33 1.43
N CYS A 15 -0.33 -2.93 1.54
CA CYS A 15 0.58 -2.76 2.67
C CYS A 15 1.88 -2.12 2.17
N LYS A 16 2.44 -1.20 2.95
CA LYS A 16 3.80 -0.68 2.77
C LYS A 16 4.39 -0.48 4.16
N LYS A 17 5.41 -1.28 4.52
CA LYS A 17 5.94 -1.35 5.88
C LYS A 17 4.79 -1.61 6.88
N THR A 18 4.61 -0.74 7.86
CA THR A 18 3.53 -0.82 8.86
C THR A 18 2.20 -0.21 8.38
N ALA A 19 2.20 0.54 7.28
CA ALA A 19 1.01 1.22 6.79
C ALA A 19 0.15 0.26 5.95
N THR A 20 -1.09 0.05 6.37
CA THR A 20 -2.09 -0.71 5.62
C THR A 20 -3.19 0.23 5.16
N VAL A 21 -3.58 0.13 3.89
CA VAL A 21 -4.63 0.95 3.27
C VAL A 21 -5.65 0.03 2.62
N MET A 22 -6.94 0.35 2.79
CA MET A 22 -8.03 -0.30 2.07
C MET A 22 -8.70 0.69 1.13
N ALA A 23 -8.90 0.26 -0.11
CA ALA A 23 -9.65 0.99 -1.11
C ALA A 23 -10.96 0.25 -1.39
N HIS A 24 -12.07 0.98 -1.30
CA HIS A 24 -13.39 0.49 -1.71
C HIS A 24 -13.81 1.22 -2.98
N CYS A 25 -13.98 0.47 -4.06
CA CYS A 25 -14.39 0.98 -5.36
C CYS A 25 -15.84 0.59 -5.62
N LYS A 26 -16.67 1.57 -5.99
CA LYS A 26 -18.06 1.38 -6.43
C LYS A 26 -18.24 2.04 -7.80
N PRO A 27 -19.15 1.55 -8.67
CA PRO A 27 -19.47 2.23 -9.91
C PRO A 27 -20.03 3.63 -9.61
N GLY A 28 -19.57 4.65 -10.36
CA GLY A 28 -19.96 6.04 -10.14
C GLY A 28 -19.06 7.06 -10.81
N ASN A 29 -19.10 8.31 -10.36
CA ASN A 29 -18.55 9.48 -11.05
C ASN A 29 -17.01 9.63 -10.97
N GLY A 30 -16.26 8.58 -10.62
CA GLY A 30 -14.79 8.60 -10.60
C GLY A 30 -14.18 9.46 -9.50
N LEU A 31 -14.84 9.51 -8.34
CA LEU A 31 -14.46 10.34 -7.20
C LEU A 31 -13.67 9.52 -6.18
N ILE A 32 -12.48 10.00 -5.79
CA ILE A 32 -11.66 9.36 -4.75
C ILE A 32 -11.80 10.14 -3.43
N LYS A 33 -11.95 9.39 -2.34
CA LYS A 33 -11.99 9.90 -0.98
C LYS A 33 -10.94 9.19 -0.13
N VAL A 34 -10.02 9.94 0.46
CA VAL A 34 -9.03 9.43 1.42
C VAL A 34 -9.28 10.07 2.79
N ASN A 35 -9.36 9.26 3.85
CA ASN A 35 -9.49 9.68 5.25
C ASN A 35 -10.42 10.89 5.45
N ARG A 36 -11.66 10.72 4.99
CA ARG A 36 -12.82 11.60 5.18
C ARG A 36 -12.84 12.95 4.43
N ASN A 37 -11.73 13.61 4.08
CA ASN A 37 -11.79 15.05 3.75
C ASN A 37 -11.17 15.51 2.42
N LYS A 38 -10.60 14.63 1.59
CA LYS A 38 -9.97 15.06 0.32
C LYS A 38 -10.63 14.40 -0.89
N TRP A 39 -11.23 15.24 -1.73
CA TRP A 39 -11.89 14.87 -2.97
C TRP A 39 -11.00 15.25 -4.16
N MET A 40 -10.70 14.28 -5.01
CA MET A 40 -10.01 14.53 -6.28
C MET A 40 -10.74 13.80 -7.41
N ARG A 41 -10.93 14.48 -8.55
CA ARG A 41 -11.38 13.87 -9.80
C ARG A 41 -10.18 13.31 -10.54
N LEU A 42 -10.24 12.04 -10.94
CA LEU A 42 -9.26 11.47 -11.85
C LEU A 42 -9.80 11.45 -13.29
N PRO A 43 -8.99 11.75 -14.31
CA PRO A 43 -9.31 11.41 -15.70
C PRO A 43 -9.43 9.89 -15.88
N ARG A 44 -10.38 9.50 -16.74
CA ARG A 44 -11.00 8.17 -16.83
C ARG A 44 -10.10 7.01 -17.31
N ARG A 45 -8.91 7.25 -17.85
CA ARG A 45 -8.09 6.20 -18.48
C ARG A 45 -6.65 6.27 -18.03
N ARG A 46 -6.21 5.33 -17.18
CA ARG A 46 -4.84 5.31 -16.64
C ARG A 46 -4.19 3.95 -16.40
N SER A 47 -4.89 2.82 -16.55
CA SER A 47 -4.35 1.51 -16.16
C SER A 47 -2.99 1.18 -16.79
N LYS A 48 -2.80 1.48 -18.09
CA LYS A 48 -1.54 1.22 -18.79
C LYS A 48 -0.42 2.22 -18.45
N ILE A 49 -0.79 3.48 -18.18
CA ILE A 49 0.17 4.55 -17.87
C ILE A 49 0.77 4.34 -16.48
N LEU A 50 -0.04 3.91 -15.51
CA LEU A 50 0.42 3.71 -14.13
C LEU A 50 1.48 2.60 -14.01
N SER A 51 1.39 1.56 -14.84
CA SER A 51 2.35 0.44 -14.81
C SER A 51 3.74 0.80 -15.34
N GLN A 52 3.84 1.74 -16.28
CA GLN A 52 5.14 2.21 -16.81
C GLN A 52 5.85 3.17 -15.86
N TYR A 53 5.09 3.90 -15.03
CA TYR A 53 5.64 4.90 -14.12
C TYR A 53 6.22 4.30 -12.83
N ASP A 54 5.52 3.36 -12.20
CA ASP A 54 5.94 2.82 -10.90
C ASP A 54 5.39 1.42 -10.66
N TRP A 55 6.29 0.44 -10.56
CA TRP A 55 5.97 -0.97 -10.33
C TRP A 55 5.42 -1.22 -8.92
N ILE A 56 5.74 -0.37 -7.95
CA ILE A 56 5.31 -0.51 -6.55
C ILE A 56 3.80 -0.29 -6.41
N LEU A 57 3.15 0.35 -7.39
CA LEU A 57 1.69 0.52 -7.42
C LEU A 57 0.93 -0.80 -7.62
N LEU A 58 1.56 -1.79 -8.25
CA LEU A 58 0.94 -3.09 -8.57
C LEU A 58 1.43 -4.20 -7.64
N VAL A 59 2.72 -4.20 -7.29
CA VAL A 59 3.34 -5.23 -6.46
C VAL A 59 3.77 -4.62 -5.12
N VAL A 60 3.49 -5.34 -4.03
CA VAL A 60 3.94 -4.93 -2.69
C VAL A 60 5.43 -5.22 -2.54
N ASP A 61 6.18 -4.23 -2.08
CA ASP A 61 7.57 -4.42 -1.64
C ASP A 61 7.58 -5.22 -0.33
N PRO A 62 8.21 -6.42 -0.29
CA PRO A 62 8.24 -7.27 0.90
C PRO A 62 9.24 -6.81 1.97
N CYS A 63 10.01 -5.75 1.74
CA CYS A 63 11.08 -5.34 2.64
C CYS A 63 10.53 -4.77 3.97
N HIS A 64 10.99 -5.38 5.07
CA HIS A 64 10.71 -4.95 6.45
C HIS A 64 12.01 -4.64 7.20
N CYS A 65 11.91 -3.83 8.25
CA CYS A 65 13.06 -3.52 9.10
C CYS A 65 13.50 -4.78 9.86
N GLU A 66 14.77 -5.15 9.75
CA GLU A 66 15.37 -6.26 10.52
C GLU A 66 15.40 -5.91 12.01
N SER A 67 15.10 -6.89 12.86
CA SER A 67 15.18 -6.73 14.31
C SER A 67 16.63 -6.54 14.78
N LYS A 68 16.81 -5.74 15.82
CA LYS A 68 18.10 -5.54 16.49
C LYS A 68 18.57 -6.84 17.17
N LYS A 69 19.87 -7.14 17.10
CA LYS A 69 20.49 -8.27 17.81
C LYS A 69 20.93 -7.85 19.21
N PHE A 70 20.87 -8.76 20.17
CA PHE A 70 21.32 -8.50 21.53
C PHE A 70 22.84 -8.24 21.57
N GLY A 71 23.26 -7.30 22.42
CA GLY A 71 24.67 -7.00 22.62
C GLY A 71 25.31 -6.15 21.53
N ASP A 72 24.54 -5.59 20.59
CA ASP A 72 25.05 -4.75 19.50
C ASP A 72 24.17 -3.51 19.29
N PRO A 73 24.66 -2.44 18.62
CA PRO A 73 23.89 -1.21 18.47
C PRO A 73 22.73 -1.31 17.46
N GLY A 74 22.78 -2.24 16.49
CA GLY A 74 21.77 -2.35 15.44
C GLY A 74 21.51 -3.79 14.97
N ALA A 75 20.74 -3.95 13.89
CA ALA A 75 20.44 -5.26 13.30
C ALA A 75 21.70 -5.95 12.72
N ARG A 76 22.61 -5.13 12.15
CA ARG A 76 23.84 -5.60 11.47
C ARG A 76 25.14 -5.06 12.06
N ALA A 77 25.15 -3.81 12.53
CA ALA A 77 26.33 -3.20 13.15
C ALA A 77 26.72 -3.96 14.41
N ARG A 78 28.03 -4.17 14.63
CA ARG A 78 28.58 -4.83 15.82
C ARG A 78 29.44 -3.86 16.63
N TYR A 79 29.54 -4.03 17.95
CA TYR A 79 30.56 -3.32 18.71
C TYR A 79 31.97 -3.78 18.31
N GLN A 80 32.93 -2.86 18.32
CA GLN A 80 34.32 -3.17 18.02
C GLN A 80 34.88 -4.12 19.08
N LYS A 81 35.50 -5.21 18.65
CA LYS A 81 36.19 -6.16 19.54
C LYS A 81 37.54 -5.58 19.96
N SER A 82 37.86 -5.66 21.24
CA SER A 82 39.22 -5.45 21.75
C SER A 82 39.97 -6.78 21.75
N TYR A 83 41.18 -6.79 21.19
CA TYR A 83 42.11 -7.92 21.26
C TYR A 83 43.26 -7.56 22.21
N ARG A 84 43.89 -8.58 22.79
CA ARG A 84 45.12 -8.46 23.57
C ARG A 84 46.31 -8.87 22.72
#